data_AF-A0A661H6T3-F1
#
_entry.id   AF-A0A661H6T3-F1
#
_cell.length_a   1.000
_cell.length_b   1.000
_cell.length_c   1.000
_cell.angle_alpha   90.00
_cell.angle_beta   90.00
_cell.angle_gamma   90.00
#
_symmetry.space_group_name_H-M   'P 1'
#
loop_
_entity.id
_entity.type
_entity.pdbx_description
1 polymer ?
#
loop_
_entity_poly.entity_id
_entity_poly.type
_entity_poly.pdbx_seq_one_letter_code
_entity_poly.pdbx_strand_id
1 'polypeptide(L)' 'KAITSAKVIAFPEMGMESIYEFEVKDMPVSVAVDANGVSVHEIGPKIWQAKIEEQAIEVA' A
#
# COMPACT_ATOMS: atom_id res chain seq x y z
N LYS A 1 14.89 -12.43 1.91
CA LYS A 1 15.03 -11.02 2.36
C LYS A 1 14.83 -10.15 1.13
N ALA A 2 13.91 -9.19 1.18
CA ALA A 2 13.59 -8.38 0.00
C ALA A 2 14.64 -7.31 -0.30
N ILE A 3 15.26 -6.73 0.73
CA ILE A 3 16.38 -5.78 0.58
C ILE A 3 17.68 -6.57 0.50
N THR A 4 18.46 -6.36 -0.56
CA THR A 4 19.77 -7.02 -0.79
C THR A 4 20.96 -6.10 -0.51
N SER A 5 20.79 -4.78 -0.64
CA SER A 5 21.78 -3.74 -0.30
C SER A 5 21.09 -2.49 0.25
N ALA A 6 21.78 -1.75 1.12
CA ALA A 6 21.29 -0.52 1.73
C ALA A 6 22.45 0.47 1.93
N LYS A 7 22.30 1.70 1.44
CA LYS A 7 23.32 2.76 1.56
C LYS A 7 22.66 4.11 1.87
N VAL A 8 23.18 4.84 2.85
CA VAL A 8 22.81 6.25 3.08
C VAL A 8 23.40 7.11 1.95
N ILE A 9 22.56 7.87 1.27
CA ILE A 9 22.98 8.75 0.17
C ILE A 9 22.85 10.24 0.49
N ALA A 10 22.05 10.62 1.50
CA ALA A 10 21.95 12.00 1.97
C ALA A 10 21.50 12.07 3.43
N PHE A 11 21.85 13.20 4.08
CA PHE A 11 21.47 13.56 5.45
C PHE A 11 21.82 12.51 6.54
N PRO A 12 23.07 12.02 6.61
CA PRO A 12 23.46 10.96 7.56
C PRO A 12 23.26 11.34 9.04
N GLU A 13 23.24 12.63 9.35
CA GLU A 13 22.94 13.17 10.68
C GLU A 13 21.50 12.90 11.14
N MET A 14 20.59 12.60 10.21
CA MET A 14 19.19 12.29 10.52
C MET A 14 18.98 10.86 11.03
N GLY A 15 20.02 10.03 11.11
CA GLY A 15 19.90 8.67 11.64
C GLY A 15 18.96 7.81 10.80
N MET A 16 17.86 7.32 11.39
CA MET A 16 16.92 6.40 10.72
C MET A 16 16.11 7.08 9.61
N GLU A 17 15.97 8.39 9.66
CA GLU A 17 15.22 9.23 8.72
C GLU A 17 16.07 9.72 7.54
N SER A 18 17.32 9.24 7.42
CA SER A 18 18.20 9.54 6.29
C SER A 18 17.60 9.07 4.96
N ILE A 19 18.09 9.60 3.82
CA ILE A 19 17.72 9.07 2.50
C ILE A 19 18.59 7.87 2.19
N TYR A 20 17.95 6.73 1.89
CA TYR A 20 18.61 5.47 1.56
C TYR A 20 18.40 5.08 0.09
N GLU A 21 19.45 4.57 -0.52
CA GLU A 21 19.37 3.75 -1.73
C GLU A 21 19.26 2.28 -1.30
N PHE A 22 18.21 1.60 -1.76
CA PHE A 22 18.00 0.18 -1.53
C PHE A 22 18.00 -0.58 -2.85
N GLU A 23 18.74 -1.68 -2.89
CA GLU A 23 18.55 -2.71 -3.92
C GLU A 23 17.53 -3.73 -3.40
N VAL A 24 16.50 -4.01 -4.19
CA VAL A 24 15.39 -4.89 -3.81
C VAL A 24 15.22 -6.03 -4.79
N LYS A 25 14.91 -7.21 -4.27
CA LYS A 25 14.60 -8.41 -5.02
C LYS A 25 13.38 -9.09 -4.41
N ASP A 26 12.41 -9.44 -5.24
CA ASP A 26 11.18 -10.14 -4.82
C ASP A 26 10.45 -9.42 -3.66
N MET A 27 10.37 -8.08 -3.72
CA MET A 27 9.66 -7.26 -2.74
C MET A 27 8.16 -7.23 -3.07
N PRO A 28 7.29 -7.89 -2.27
CA PRO A 28 5.86 -7.88 -2.55
C PRO A 28 5.26 -6.50 -2.29
N VAL A 29 4.50 -5.99 -3.25
CA VAL A 29 3.77 -4.72 -3.17
C VAL A 29 2.37 -4.87 -3.75
N SER A 30 1.44 -4.05 -3.27
CA SER A 30 0.08 -3.95 -3.81
C SER A 30 -0.14 -2.57 -4.42
N VAL A 31 -0.87 -2.50 -5.53
CA VAL A 31 -1.26 -1.24 -6.14
C VAL A 31 -2.41 -0.63 -5.33
N ALA A 32 -2.12 0.42 -4.57
CA ALA A 32 -3.12 1.16 -3.81
C ALA A 32 -3.81 2.25 -4.65
N VAL A 33 -3.06 2.89 -5.55
CA VAL A 33 -3.58 3.86 -6.52
C VAL A 33 -2.94 3.56 -7.87
N ASP A 34 -3.75 3.41 -8.92
CA ASP A 34 -3.26 3.16 -10.27
C ASP A 34 -3.00 4.47 -11.06
N ALA A 35 -2.45 4.35 -12.27
CA ALA A 35 -2.14 5.50 -13.12
C ALA A 35 -3.38 6.26 -13.64
N ASN A 36 -4.58 5.70 -13.49
CA ASN A 36 -5.84 6.35 -13.84
C ASN A 36 -6.48 7.07 -12.64
N GLY A 37 -5.83 7.03 -11.46
CA GLY A 37 -6.33 7.63 -10.23
C GLY A 37 -7.31 6.74 -9.46
N VAL A 38 -7.45 5.45 -9.81
CA VAL A 38 -8.34 4.54 -9.07
C VAL A 38 -7.68 4.17 -7.74
N SER A 39 -8.33 4.52 -6.63
CA SER A 39 -7.82 4.29 -5.27
C SER A 39 -8.55 3.16 -4.54
N VAL A 40 -7.82 2.23 -3.93
CA VAL A 40 -8.37 1.16 -3.08
C VAL A 40 -9.17 1.71 -1.89
N HIS A 41 -8.80 2.90 -1.40
CA HIS A 41 -9.52 3.56 -0.32
C HIS A 41 -10.88 4.13 -0.75
N GLU A 42 -11.13 4.23 -2.06
CA GLU A 42 -12.45 4.61 -2.60
C GLU A 42 -13.26 3.38 -3.02
N ILE A 43 -12.65 2.45 -3.75
CA ILE A 43 -13.36 1.27 -4.26
C ILE A 43 -13.65 0.26 -3.14
N GLY A 44 -12.77 0.12 -2.15
CA GLY A 44 -12.91 -0.84 -1.07
C GLY A 44 -14.20 -0.63 -0.27
N PRO A 45 -14.44 0.58 0.28
CA PRO A 45 -15.68 0.89 0.98
C PRO A 45 -16.93 0.65 0.12
N LYS A 46 -16.92 1.05 -1.16
CA LYS A 46 -18.06 0.85 -2.08
C LYS A 46 -18.37 -0.64 -2.30
N ILE A 47 -17.34 -1.46 -2.52
CA ILE A 47 -17.48 -2.91 -2.70
C ILE A 47 -18.07 -3.56 -1.45
N TRP A 48 -17.54 -3.21 -0.28
CA TRP A 48 -18.02 -3.78 0.97
C TRP A 48 -19.42 -3.32 1.34
N GLN A 49 -19.74 -2.05 1.11
CA GLN A 49 -21.10 -1.53 1.28
C GLN A 49 -22.11 -2.35 0.47
N ALA A 50 -21.87 -2.52 -0.83
CA ALA A 50 -22.77 -3.31 -1.69
C ALA A 50 -22.90 -4.78 -1.24
N LYS A 51 -21.78 -5.42 -0.84
CA LYS A 51 -21.80 -6.80 -0.33
C LYS A 51 -22.57 -6.94 0.98
N ILE A 52 -22.45 -5.95 1.88
CA ILE A 52 -23.16 -5.97 3.16
C ILE A 52 -24.66 -5.75 2.92
N GLU A 53 -25.04 -4.85 2.01
CA GLU A 53 -26.43 -4.64 1.60
C GLU A 53 -27.06 -5.91 1.02
N GLU A 54 -26.34 -6.63 0.14
CA GLU A 54 -26.80 -7.91 -0.43
C GLU A 54 -27.00 -9.01 0.63
N GLN A 55 -26.22 -8.98 1.71
CA GLN A 55 -26.29 -9.95 2.81
C GLN A 55 -27.31 -9.58 3.88
N ALA A 56 -27.92 -8.39 3.82
CA ALA A 56 -28.92 -7.97 4.78
C ALA A 56 -30.20 -8.82 4.62
N ILE A 57 -30.51 -9.62 5.65
CA ILE A 57 -31.75 -10.41 5.72
C ILE A 57 -32.92 -9.45 5.96
N GLU A 58 -33.95 -9.48 5.11
CA GLU A 58 -35.23 -8.80 5.41
C GLU A 58 -35.89 -9.49 6.61
N VAL A 59 -35.92 -8.79 7.74
CA VAL A 59 -36.72 -9.22 8.90
C VAL A 59 -38.12 -8.64 8.71
N ALA A 60 -39.07 -9.53 8.40
CA ALA A 60 -40.49 -9.23 8.29
C ALA A 60 -41.14 -8.91 9.65
#